data_AF-A0A7R9VCW6-F1
#
_entry.id   AF-A0A7R9VCW6-F1
#
_cell.length_a   1.000
_cell.length_b   1.000
_cell.length_c   1.000
_cell.angle_alpha   90.00
_cell.angle_beta   90.00
_cell.angle_gamma   90.00
#
_symmetry.space_group_name_H-M   'P 1'
#
loop_
_entity.id
_entity.type
_entity.pdbx_description
1 polymer ?
#
loop_
_entity_poly.entity_id
_entity_poly.type
_entity_poly.pdbx_seq_one_letter_code
_entity_poly.pdbx_strand_id
1 'polypeptide(L)'
;MEPDAMALGAAGEGEAMDVDSLSPDAKLAEQYKSRPAVDLLPGLPLSPLVNTARLPADAKAMLAETWMKEASDEAPSPTDEDAPPPPPPSSFDPSAPEYNVMMRRVAKSAPLAKWNESTLKVKETEDALAVTKDEKEIEALSAELEAAKAAVAEADVALGELKASFADDPTSLTPWMCTLFDLVDAGLTTFEVGGAFFPHTSLTALFGSDNTTGLYDDAERVLGAFKRRCDRERGEGAVQLLARIVPNIFQDGYKPELLEPLVDKMRVNLYGEESAAPLDFLQLFWWDLASRDVLPTLKALQRLAEDKLEVNEETGEASVSEPRKVRGLGLVDFPARGVLAAIQAGVPVAAVQLPFSIADRSGAEALAVARKYGLKVLARGGLMGGVISEKFVGAECPDTTRADAELDDVADALDQINDYGGWGKVQGLLRTVQGIARKHGVAMQAVALRWQIDQGTFPLVPMRWGRSAWRQFGKFYAGGTTLGQDKDRNVLGHDSVLHMDAVDRQLFQVDSFLDMEDMHALNALAA
;
A
#
# COMPACT_ATOMS: atom_id res chain seq x y z
N MET A 1 -40.82 26.76 -26.03
CA MET A 1 -40.83 25.60 -25.11
C MET A 1 -39.39 25.37 -24.72
N GLU A 2 -38.90 26.23 -23.83
CA GLU A 2 -37.63 26.08 -23.13
C GLU A 2 -37.90 25.21 -21.89
N PRO A 3 -36.97 24.34 -21.48
CA PRO A 3 -37.02 23.71 -20.17
C PRO A 3 -36.25 24.55 -19.15
N ASP A 4 -36.91 24.74 -17.99
CA ASP A 4 -36.53 25.56 -16.85
C ASP A 4 -35.13 25.32 -16.29
N ALA A 5 -34.44 26.42 -16.01
CA ALA A 5 -33.29 26.49 -15.14
C ALA A 5 -33.75 26.46 -13.67
N MET A 6 -33.46 25.37 -12.95
CA MET A 6 -33.53 25.37 -11.48
C MET A 6 -32.26 25.98 -10.90
N ALA A 7 -32.49 26.92 -9.99
CA ALA A 7 -31.50 27.74 -9.30
C ALA A 7 -30.55 26.91 -8.42
N LEU A 8 -29.25 27.10 -8.65
CA LEU A 8 -28.19 26.79 -7.69
C LEU A 8 -28.24 27.84 -6.57
N GLY A 9 -28.70 27.42 -5.39
CA GLY A 9 -28.59 28.20 -4.16
C GLY A 9 -27.12 28.34 -3.73
N ALA A 10 -26.78 29.55 -3.28
CA ALA A 10 -25.44 29.94 -2.85
C ALA A 10 -24.90 29.02 -1.75
N ALA A 11 -23.70 28.49 -1.99
CA ALA A 11 -22.89 27.82 -0.97
C ALA A 11 -22.47 28.85 0.08
N GLY A 12 -22.90 28.64 1.32
CA GLY A 12 -22.36 29.33 2.50
C GLY A 12 -20.89 28.96 2.70
N GLU A 13 -20.16 29.89 3.29
CA GLU A 13 -18.74 29.81 3.63
C GLU A 13 -18.44 28.50 4.39
N GLY A 14 -17.56 27.67 3.81
CA GLY A 14 -17.29 26.33 4.30
C GLY A 14 -16.49 26.33 5.60
N GLU A 15 -17.01 25.64 6.61
CA GLU A 15 -16.22 25.09 7.70
C GLU A 15 -15.13 24.19 7.11
N ALA A 16 -13.88 24.40 7.54
CA ALA A 16 -12.77 23.53 7.19
C ALA A 16 -12.99 22.16 7.86
N MET A 17 -13.35 21.16 7.06
CA MET A 17 -13.54 19.78 7.51
C MET A 17 -12.18 19.18 7.89
N ASP A 18 -12.12 18.42 8.98
CA ASP A 18 -10.88 17.81 9.46
C ASP A 18 -10.52 16.58 8.58
N VAL A 19 -9.69 16.82 7.57
CA VAL A 19 -9.21 15.84 6.56
C VAL A 19 -8.68 14.55 7.19
N ASP A 20 -8.14 14.61 8.40
CA ASP A 20 -7.50 13.47 9.05
C ASP A 20 -8.49 12.40 9.56
N SER A 21 -9.77 12.77 9.73
CA SER A 21 -10.88 11.90 10.17
C SER A 21 -11.56 11.11 9.04
N LEU A 22 -11.25 11.42 7.79
CA LEU A 22 -11.93 10.86 6.62
C LEU A 22 -11.44 9.44 6.26
N SER A 23 -12.32 8.64 5.64
CA SER A 23 -11.93 7.37 5.02
C SER A 23 -10.83 7.61 3.95
N PRO A 24 -9.97 6.62 3.62
CA PRO A 24 -8.89 6.82 2.65
C PRO A 24 -9.35 7.40 1.30
N ASP A 25 -10.54 7.02 0.83
CA ASP A 25 -11.11 7.56 -0.40
C ASP A 25 -11.69 8.97 -0.25
N ALA A 26 -12.19 9.34 0.93
CA ALA A 26 -12.57 10.71 1.23
C ALA A 26 -11.32 11.61 1.41
N LYS A 27 -10.21 11.07 1.93
CA LYS A 27 -8.89 11.73 1.89
C LYS A 27 -8.42 11.95 0.46
N LEU A 28 -8.50 10.95 -0.42
CA LEU A 28 -8.16 11.13 -1.84
C LEU A 28 -9.09 12.13 -2.53
N ALA A 29 -10.39 12.09 -2.24
CA ALA A 29 -11.39 12.98 -2.82
C ALA A 29 -11.15 14.45 -2.41
N GLU A 30 -10.80 14.68 -1.16
CA GLU A 30 -10.44 16.00 -0.64
C GLU A 30 -9.05 16.45 -1.12
N GLN A 31 -8.05 15.58 -1.05
CA GLN A 31 -6.65 15.89 -1.41
C GLN A 31 -6.47 16.11 -2.92
N TYR A 32 -7.17 15.36 -3.77
CA TYR A 32 -6.90 15.32 -5.21
C TYR A 32 -8.10 15.59 -6.11
N LYS A 33 -9.31 15.85 -5.56
CA LYS A 33 -10.57 15.81 -6.33
C LYS A 33 -10.69 14.47 -7.09
N SER A 34 -10.39 13.38 -6.38
CA SER A 34 -10.18 12.07 -6.96
C SER A 34 -11.49 11.37 -7.37
N ARG A 35 -11.30 10.25 -8.06
CA ARG A 35 -12.32 9.22 -8.27
C ARG A 35 -13.00 8.76 -6.97
N PRO A 36 -14.26 8.26 -7.05
CA PRO A 36 -14.95 7.69 -5.90
C PRO A 36 -14.25 6.42 -5.39
N ALA A 37 -14.57 6.06 -4.14
CA ALA A 37 -14.15 4.82 -3.51
C ALA A 37 -14.43 3.59 -4.39
N VAL A 38 -13.46 2.69 -4.47
CA VAL A 38 -13.60 1.43 -5.19
C VAL A 38 -13.25 0.27 -4.28
N ASP A 39 -14.18 -0.65 -4.15
CA ASP A 39 -13.98 -1.90 -3.45
C ASP A 39 -13.37 -2.99 -4.37
N LEU A 40 -12.42 -3.75 -3.84
CA LEU A 40 -11.96 -5.03 -4.42
C LEU A 40 -13.03 -6.11 -4.23
N LEU A 41 -13.59 -6.16 -3.01
CA LEU A 41 -14.72 -6.99 -2.60
C LEU A 41 -15.65 -6.12 -1.76
N PRO A 42 -16.94 -6.45 -1.61
CA PRO A 42 -17.83 -5.70 -0.72
C PRO A 42 -17.24 -5.51 0.68
N GLY A 43 -16.99 -4.26 1.07
CA GLY A 43 -16.38 -3.90 2.35
C GLY A 43 -14.88 -4.18 2.43
N LEU A 44 -14.18 -4.28 1.29
CA LEU A 44 -12.73 -4.32 1.20
C LEU A 44 -12.29 -3.28 0.17
N PRO A 45 -11.84 -2.09 0.60
CA PRO A 45 -11.45 -1.02 -0.31
C PRO A 45 -10.17 -1.36 -1.07
N LEU A 46 -10.00 -0.73 -2.23
CA LEU A 46 -8.86 -0.90 -3.13
C LEU A 46 -8.29 0.46 -3.53
N SER A 47 -7.06 0.73 -3.11
CA SER A 47 -6.39 1.97 -3.47
C SER A 47 -6.12 2.10 -4.98
N PRO A 48 -5.99 3.33 -5.51
CA PRO A 48 -5.71 3.57 -6.93
C PRO A 48 -4.46 2.94 -7.48
N LEU A 49 -3.43 2.88 -6.65
CA LEU A 49 -2.19 2.20 -6.93
C LEU A 49 -2.00 1.19 -5.81
N VAL A 50 -1.48 0.01 -6.15
CA VAL A 50 -1.20 -1.07 -5.20
C VAL A 50 0.30 -1.12 -4.96
N ASN A 51 0.71 -1.06 -3.69
CA ASN A 51 2.12 -1.07 -3.30
C ASN A 51 2.64 -2.51 -3.23
N THR A 52 3.57 -2.89 -4.10
CA THR A 52 4.20 -4.21 -4.03
C THR A 52 5.40 -4.17 -3.10
N ALA A 53 5.39 -5.02 -2.06
CA ALA A 53 6.52 -5.17 -1.15
C ALA A 53 7.68 -5.89 -1.84
N ARG A 54 8.76 -5.15 -2.13
CA ARG A 54 10.08 -5.72 -2.42
C ARG A 54 11.02 -5.24 -1.32
N LEU A 55 11.20 -6.07 -0.29
CA LEU A 55 11.94 -5.68 0.90
C LEU A 55 13.42 -5.35 0.58
N PRO A 56 14.03 -4.36 1.26
CA PRO A 56 15.43 -4.00 1.07
C PRO A 56 16.40 -4.98 1.77
N ALA A 57 15.91 -5.76 2.73
CA ALA A 57 16.64 -6.76 3.50
C ALA A 57 15.69 -7.89 3.93
N ASP A 58 16.23 -8.97 4.47
CA ASP A 58 15.42 -10.04 5.05
C ASP A 58 14.61 -9.56 6.27
N ALA A 59 13.52 -10.26 6.57
CA ALA A 59 12.63 -9.84 7.65
C ALA A 59 13.30 -9.86 9.02
N LYS A 60 14.28 -10.76 9.25
CA LYS A 60 14.98 -10.83 10.53
C LYS A 60 15.81 -9.56 10.75
N ALA A 61 16.50 -9.07 9.74
CA ALA A 61 17.23 -7.80 9.81
C ALA A 61 16.28 -6.62 10.06
N MET A 62 15.22 -6.48 9.26
CA MET A 62 14.29 -5.35 9.36
C MET A 62 13.55 -5.32 10.70
N LEU A 63 13.10 -6.47 11.20
CA LEU A 63 12.36 -6.57 12.47
C LEU A 63 13.27 -6.46 13.71
N ALA A 64 14.59 -6.50 13.52
CA ALA A 64 15.57 -6.25 14.59
C ALA A 64 16.01 -4.77 14.65
N GLU A 65 15.65 -3.94 13.67
CA GLU A 65 15.93 -2.51 13.70
C GLU A 65 15.23 -1.83 14.89
N THR A 66 15.90 -0.85 15.48
CA THR A 66 15.37 -0.04 16.58
C THR A 66 15.49 1.45 16.25
N TRP A 67 14.47 2.23 16.62
CA TRP A 67 14.52 3.70 16.56
C TRP A 67 15.12 4.33 17.82
N MET A 68 15.20 3.57 18.92
CA MET A 68 15.72 4.05 20.20
C MET A 68 17.25 4.10 20.15
N LYS A 69 17.86 5.22 20.56
CA LYS A 69 19.31 5.35 20.66
C LYS A 69 19.86 4.35 21.68
N GLU A 70 20.90 3.58 21.33
CA GLU A 70 21.62 2.77 22.32
C GLU A 70 22.60 3.64 23.11
N ALA A 71 22.80 3.33 24.40
CA ALA A 71 23.76 4.04 25.25
C ALA A 71 25.23 3.94 24.75
N SER A 72 25.52 3.02 23.83
CA SER A 72 26.81 2.78 23.18
C SER A 72 27.12 3.73 22.03
N ASP A 73 26.12 4.37 21.41
CA ASP A 73 26.33 5.30 20.28
C ASP A 73 27.01 6.62 20.72
N GLU A 74 27.04 6.89 22.03
CA GLU A 74 27.73 8.04 22.63
C GLU A 74 29.11 7.68 23.22
N ALA A 75 29.54 6.42 23.16
CA ALA A 75 30.83 6.03 23.70
C ALA A 75 31.97 6.53 22.78
N PRO A 76 32.89 7.40 23.25
CA PRO A 76 33.99 7.86 22.44
C PRO A 76 34.87 6.69 22.00
N SER A 77 35.36 6.72 20.75
CA SER A 77 36.34 5.76 20.27
C SER A 77 37.55 5.74 21.20
N PRO A 78 38.17 4.58 21.48
CA PRO A 78 39.22 4.43 22.49
C PRO A 78 40.59 5.02 22.08
N THR A 79 40.61 6.12 21.32
CA THR A 79 41.83 6.67 20.71
C THR A 79 42.36 7.96 21.34
N ASP A 80 41.72 8.53 22.37
CA ASP A 80 42.23 9.73 23.04
C ASP A 80 42.25 9.55 24.57
N GLU A 81 43.28 8.88 25.09
CA GLU A 81 43.52 8.74 26.54
C GLU A 81 43.83 10.08 27.24
N ASP A 82 44.07 11.16 26.48
CA ASP A 82 44.41 12.50 26.98
C ASP A 82 43.37 13.60 26.66
N ALA A 83 42.20 13.26 26.07
CA ALA A 83 41.16 14.25 25.80
C ALA A 83 40.33 14.57 27.07
N PRO A 84 39.99 15.84 27.34
CA PRO A 84 39.04 16.18 28.38
C PRO A 84 37.70 15.47 28.12
N PRO A 85 36.98 15.03 29.17
CA PRO A 85 35.70 14.35 28.99
C PRO A 85 34.76 15.23 28.15
N PRO A 86 34.00 14.64 27.22
CA PRO A 86 33.05 15.40 26.43
C PRO A 86 32.08 16.13 27.38
N PRO A 87 31.62 17.35 27.01
CA PRO A 87 30.61 18.03 27.80
C PRO A 87 29.37 17.12 27.92
N PRO A 88 28.64 17.18 29.05
CA PRO A 88 27.43 16.40 29.20
C PRO A 88 26.47 16.73 28.05
N PRO A 89 25.72 15.73 27.54
CA PRO A 89 24.76 15.98 26.47
C PRO A 89 23.75 17.04 26.92
N SER A 90 23.29 17.85 25.96
CA SER A 90 22.25 18.86 26.21
C SER A 90 21.02 18.20 26.83
N SER A 91 20.37 18.87 27.78
CA SER A 91 19.11 18.40 28.37
C SER A 91 17.94 18.39 27.36
N PHE A 92 18.14 18.95 26.18
CA PHE A 92 17.18 18.99 25.09
C PHE A 92 17.90 18.75 23.76
N ASP A 93 17.44 17.74 23.02
CA ASP A 93 17.86 17.44 21.64
C ASP A 93 16.69 17.75 20.69
N PRO A 94 16.70 18.90 19.97
CA PRO A 94 15.63 19.23 19.02
C PRO A 94 15.57 18.29 17.81
N SER A 95 16.62 17.49 17.57
CA SER A 95 16.67 16.53 16.48
C SER A 95 16.15 15.14 16.85
N ALA A 96 15.76 14.93 18.12
CA ALA A 96 15.32 13.62 18.58
C ALA A 96 14.02 13.17 17.88
N PRO A 97 13.86 11.86 17.57
CA PRO A 97 12.67 11.34 16.90
C PRO A 97 11.35 11.64 17.65
N GLU A 98 11.40 11.74 18.97
CA GLU A 98 10.27 12.05 19.86
C GLU A 98 9.65 13.40 19.55
N TYR A 99 10.46 14.42 19.22
CA TYR A 99 9.98 15.77 18.92
C TYR A 99 9.66 15.99 17.44
N ASN A 100 9.99 15.02 16.59
CA ASN A 100 9.85 15.13 15.14
C ASN A 100 8.89 14.05 14.60
N VAL A 101 9.36 12.82 14.46
CA VAL A 101 8.64 11.72 13.81
C VAL A 101 7.45 11.29 14.65
N MET A 102 7.63 11.11 15.95
CA MET A 102 6.56 10.66 16.85
C MET A 102 5.41 11.68 16.88
N MET A 103 5.71 12.97 16.98
CA MET A 103 4.68 14.01 16.99
C MET A 103 3.86 14.01 15.69
N ARG A 104 4.50 13.83 14.52
CA ARG A 104 3.78 13.71 13.24
C ARG A 104 2.91 12.46 13.16
N ARG A 105 3.37 11.33 13.70
CA ARG A 105 2.62 10.07 13.75
C ARG A 105 1.41 10.16 14.68
N VAL A 106 1.61 10.72 15.88
CA VAL A 106 0.54 10.97 16.86
C VAL A 106 -0.48 11.97 16.33
N ALA A 107 -0.01 13.04 15.64
CA ALA A 107 -0.86 14.07 15.07
C ALA A 107 -1.96 13.52 14.14
N LYS A 108 -1.69 12.40 13.46
CA LYS A 108 -2.62 11.79 12.50
C LYS A 108 -3.28 10.50 13.02
N SER A 109 -3.19 10.26 14.32
CA SER A 109 -3.73 9.05 14.95
C SER A 109 -5.24 9.16 15.20
N ALA A 110 -5.93 8.02 15.15
CA ALA A 110 -7.36 7.97 15.44
C ALA A 110 -7.71 8.44 16.87
N PRO A 111 -6.94 8.10 17.93
CA PRO A 111 -7.19 8.65 19.27
C PRO A 111 -7.08 10.17 19.34
N LEU A 112 -6.11 10.78 18.66
CA LEU A 112 -5.99 12.24 18.66
C LEU A 112 -7.12 12.91 17.87
N ALA A 113 -7.52 12.34 16.72
CA ALA A 113 -8.65 12.83 15.96
C ALA A 113 -9.94 12.80 16.80
N LYS A 114 -10.22 11.68 17.48
CA LYS A 114 -11.36 11.54 18.41
C LYS A 114 -11.29 12.55 19.55
N TRP A 115 -10.11 12.77 20.11
CA TRP A 115 -9.90 13.78 21.16
C TRP A 115 -10.22 15.20 20.66
N ASN A 116 -9.74 15.55 19.46
CA ASN A 116 -9.95 16.86 18.85
C ASN A 116 -11.45 17.10 18.57
N GLU A 117 -12.11 16.17 17.89
CA GLU A 117 -13.54 16.22 17.58
C GLU A 117 -14.38 16.34 18.86
N SER A 118 -14.08 15.52 19.87
CA SER A 118 -14.83 15.54 21.14
C SER A 118 -14.63 16.87 21.89
N THR A 119 -13.43 17.46 21.83
CA THR A 119 -13.14 18.76 22.46
C THR A 119 -13.86 19.91 21.74
N LEU A 120 -13.90 19.88 20.41
CA LEU A 120 -14.70 20.82 19.62
C LEU A 120 -16.18 20.72 19.98
N LYS A 121 -16.72 19.49 20.04
CA LYS A 121 -18.10 19.24 20.43
C LYS A 121 -18.42 19.76 21.83
N VAL A 122 -17.54 19.54 22.82
CA VAL A 122 -17.70 20.12 24.17
C VAL A 122 -17.86 21.64 24.09
N LYS A 123 -17.00 22.32 23.33
CA LYS A 123 -17.05 23.77 23.19
C LYS A 123 -18.33 24.25 22.51
N GLU A 124 -18.72 23.61 21.41
CA GLU A 124 -19.95 23.94 20.68
C GLU A 124 -21.19 23.76 21.56
N THR A 125 -21.24 22.67 22.34
CA THR A 125 -22.35 22.43 23.28
C THR A 125 -22.34 23.43 24.45
N GLU A 126 -21.17 23.82 24.97
CA GLU A 126 -21.06 24.88 26.01
C GLU A 126 -21.54 26.24 25.49
N ASP A 127 -21.14 26.61 24.27
CA ASP A 127 -21.57 27.85 23.61
C ASP A 127 -23.09 27.84 23.34
N ALA A 128 -23.66 26.71 22.91
CA ALA A 128 -25.10 26.54 22.73
C ALA A 128 -25.86 26.66 24.07
N LEU A 129 -25.38 25.99 25.11
CA LEU A 129 -25.98 26.02 26.45
C LEU A 129 -26.03 27.45 27.02
N ALA A 130 -25.02 28.27 26.72
CA ALA A 130 -24.94 29.64 27.22
C ALA A 130 -26.02 30.58 26.64
N VAL A 131 -26.58 30.27 25.46
CA VAL A 131 -27.58 31.11 24.78
C VAL A 131 -29.00 30.55 24.85
N THR A 132 -29.15 29.24 25.11
CA THR A 132 -30.44 28.57 25.21
C THR A 132 -31.19 28.98 26.47
N LYS A 133 -32.51 29.16 26.34
CA LYS A 133 -33.41 29.57 27.44
C LYS A 133 -34.51 28.57 27.73
N ASP A 134 -34.75 27.61 26.84
CA ASP A 134 -35.74 26.56 27.03
C ASP A 134 -35.19 25.50 27.99
N GLU A 135 -35.91 25.22 29.09
CA GLU A 135 -35.45 24.32 30.15
C GLU A 135 -35.25 22.87 29.67
N LYS A 136 -36.07 22.39 28.72
CA LYS A 136 -35.93 21.03 28.20
C LYS A 136 -34.73 20.91 27.28
N GLU A 137 -34.49 21.93 26.46
CA GLU A 137 -33.32 22.00 25.60
C GLU A 137 -32.03 22.15 26.40
N ILE A 138 -32.04 22.91 27.50
CA ILE A 138 -30.93 23.00 28.46
C ILE A 138 -30.63 21.62 29.07
N GLU A 139 -31.65 20.88 29.51
CA GLU A 139 -31.47 19.54 30.07
C GLU A 139 -30.85 18.58 29.04
N ALA A 140 -31.34 18.60 27.80
CA ALA A 140 -30.80 17.79 26.71
C ALA A 140 -29.34 18.16 26.37
N LEU A 141 -29.03 19.44 26.20
CA LEU A 141 -27.67 19.93 25.93
C LEU A 141 -26.72 19.64 27.08
N SER A 142 -27.20 19.69 28.34
CA SER A 142 -26.39 19.34 29.51
C SER A 142 -26.02 17.85 29.50
N ALA A 143 -26.96 16.98 29.12
CA ALA A 143 -26.68 15.55 28.98
C ALA A 143 -25.71 15.27 27.82
N GLU A 144 -25.86 15.97 26.69
CA GLU A 144 -24.93 15.88 25.56
C GLU A 144 -23.52 16.38 25.94
N LEU A 145 -23.42 17.46 26.70
CA LEU A 145 -22.16 18.00 27.19
C LEU A 145 -21.42 17.01 28.10
N GLU A 146 -22.13 16.37 29.03
CA GLU A 146 -21.54 15.33 29.89
C GLU A 146 -21.07 14.12 29.08
N ALA A 147 -21.83 13.70 28.06
CA ALA A 147 -21.42 12.64 27.15
C ALA A 147 -20.15 13.03 26.34
N ALA A 148 -20.09 14.28 25.84
CA ALA A 148 -18.92 14.78 25.12
C ALA A 148 -17.68 14.88 26.01
N LYS A 149 -17.83 15.33 27.27
CA LYS A 149 -16.73 15.35 28.26
C LYS A 149 -16.23 13.94 28.60
N ALA A 150 -17.14 12.97 28.73
CA ALA A 150 -16.76 11.58 28.91
C ALA A 150 -15.98 11.04 27.71
N ALA A 151 -16.38 11.39 26.47
CA ALA A 151 -15.66 11.01 25.26
C ALA A 151 -14.25 11.62 25.17
N VAL A 152 -14.08 12.89 25.60
CA VAL A 152 -12.74 13.51 25.72
C VAL A 152 -11.86 12.73 26.70
N ALA A 153 -12.38 12.38 27.88
CA ALA A 153 -11.61 11.64 28.88
C ALA A 153 -11.19 10.24 28.39
N GLU A 154 -12.07 9.53 27.68
CA GLU A 154 -11.75 8.25 27.06
C GLU A 154 -10.66 8.40 25.97
N ALA A 155 -10.79 9.42 25.11
CA ALA A 155 -9.80 9.71 24.07
C ALA A 155 -8.44 10.11 24.64
N ASP A 156 -8.41 10.85 25.75
CA ASP A 156 -7.18 11.20 26.48
C ASP A 156 -6.43 9.96 26.99
N VAL A 157 -7.17 8.99 27.56
CA VAL A 157 -6.59 7.71 27.99
C VAL A 157 -5.99 6.95 26.80
N ALA A 158 -6.77 6.79 25.72
CA ALA A 158 -6.31 6.11 24.51
C ALA A 158 -5.09 6.80 23.88
N LEU A 159 -5.05 8.14 23.88
CA LEU A 159 -3.92 8.92 23.38
C LEU A 159 -2.68 8.74 24.27
N GLY A 160 -2.84 8.67 25.59
CA GLY A 160 -1.76 8.39 26.54
C GLY A 160 -1.16 6.99 26.31
N GLU A 161 -2.01 5.98 26.18
CA GLU A 161 -1.60 4.60 25.86
C GLU A 161 -0.90 4.50 24.50
N LEU A 162 -1.40 5.23 23.50
CA LEU A 162 -0.78 5.27 22.18
C LEU A 162 0.62 5.88 22.24
N LYS A 163 0.78 7.01 22.93
CA LYS A 163 2.09 7.68 23.11
C LYS A 163 3.09 6.77 23.81
N ALA A 164 2.69 6.11 24.90
CA ALA A 164 3.54 5.16 25.61
C ALA A 164 4.00 4.02 24.71
N SER A 165 3.10 3.53 23.84
CA SER A 165 3.37 2.38 22.96
C SER A 165 4.50 2.57 21.96
N PHE A 166 4.91 3.80 21.64
CA PHE A 166 6.04 4.02 20.73
C PHE A 166 7.36 3.59 21.38
N ALA A 167 7.50 3.78 22.70
CA ALA A 167 8.67 3.34 23.45
C ALA A 167 8.65 1.83 23.72
N ASP A 168 7.47 1.19 23.72
CA ASP A 168 7.34 -0.26 23.90
C ASP A 168 7.69 -1.05 22.62
N ASP A 169 7.58 -0.41 21.45
CA ASP A 169 7.83 -1.03 20.14
C ASP A 169 9.06 -0.40 19.46
N PRO A 170 10.21 -1.10 19.44
CA PRO A 170 11.44 -0.61 18.82
C PRO A 170 11.33 -0.41 17.31
N THR A 171 10.34 -1.04 16.66
CA THR A 171 10.17 -0.92 15.20
C THR A 171 9.30 0.27 14.81
N SER A 172 8.55 0.87 15.75
CA SER A 172 7.46 1.81 15.48
C SER A 172 7.85 3.08 14.70
N LEU A 173 9.06 3.60 14.93
CA LEU A 173 9.62 4.78 14.25
C LEU A 173 10.84 4.47 13.38
N THR A 174 11.07 3.20 13.03
CA THR A 174 12.15 2.84 12.09
C THR A 174 11.90 3.45 10.71
N PRO A 175 12.95 3.68 9.89
CA PRO A 175 12.79 4.28 8.57
C PRO A 175 11.86 3.51 7.64
N TRP A 176 11.88 2.18 7.67
CA TRP A 176 11.00 1.36 6.84
C TRP A 176 9.54 1.44 7.29
N MET A 177 9.27 1.48 8.60
CA MET A 177 7.92 1.66 9.15
C MET A 177 7.38 3.03 8.75
N CYS A 178 8.18 4.09 8.89
CA CYS A 178 7.79 5.44 8.48
C CYS A 178 7.47 5.52 6.98
N THR A 179 8.27 4.87 6.13
CA THR A 179 8.01 4.81 4.68
C THR A 179 6.62 4.21 4.37
N LEU A 180 6.24 3.15 5.08
CA LEU A 180 4.93 2.51 4.90
C LEU A 180 3.77 3.40 5.39
N PHE A 181 3.94 4.08 6.53
CA PHE A 181 2.97 5.06 7.01
C PHE A 181 2.82 6.26 6.07
N ASP A 182 3.91 6.74 5.48
CA ASP A 182 3.85 7.85 4.52
C ASP A 182 3.06 7.45 3.26
N LEU A 183 3.15 6.19 2.81
CA LEU A 183 2.33 5.66 1.71
C LEU A 183 0.84 5.61 2.08
N VAL A 184 0.51 5.17 3.29
CA VAL A 184 -0.88 5.17 3.82
C VAL A 184 -1.42 6.59 3.89
N ASP A 185 -0.65 7.53 4.41
CA ASP A 185 -1.05 8.93 4.55
C ASP A 185 -1.25 9.61 3.17
N ALA A 186 -0.63 9.09 2.10
CA ALA A 186 -0.88 9.50 0.72
C ALA A 186 -2.08 8.79 0.05
N GLY A 187 -2.83 7.97 0.79
CA GLY A 187 -4.00 7.23 0.29
C GLY A 187 -3.67 5.93 -0.44
N LEU A 188 -2.43 5.45 -0.36
CA LEU A 188 -2.00 4.17 -0.95
C LEU A 188 -2.09 3.06 0.09
N THR A 189 -3.31 2.63 0.41
CA THR A 189 -3.61 1.73 1.55
C THR A 189 -3.63 0.24 1.22
N THR A 190 -3.54 -0.14 -0.05
CA THR A 190 -3.47 -1.54 -0.45
C THR A 190 -2.03 -1.96 -0.72
N PHE A 191 -1.56 -2.98 0.02
CA PHE A 191 -0.22 -3.53 -0.10
C PHE A 191 -0.27 -4.98 -0.54
N GLU A 192 0.66 -5.35 -1.40
CA GLU A 192 0.74 -6.68 -1.97
C GLU A 192 2.04 -7.36 -1.55
N VAL A 193 1.91 -8.60 -1.08
CA VAL A 193 3.03 -9.43 -0.66
C VAL A 193 3.82 -9.86 -1.90
N GLY A 194 5.05 -9.35 -2.05
CA GLY A 194 5.92 -9.62 -3.19
C GLY A 194 7.38 -9.78 -2.80
N GLY A 195 8.26 -9.74 -3.81
CA GLY A 195 9.70 -9.87 -3.62
C GLY A 195 10.43 -10.17 -4.92
N ALA A 196 11.70 -10.57 -4.80
CA ALA A 196 12.43 -11.19 -5.90
C ALA A 196 11.74 -12.50 -6.31
N PHE A 197 11.61 -12.74 -7.61
CA PHE A 197 10.88 -13.88 -8.14
C PHE A 197 11.67 -14.58 -9.24
N PHE A 198 11.12 -15.67 -9.78
CA PHE A 198 11.70 -16.35 -10.93
C PHE A 198 11.80 -15.39 -12.15
N PRO A 199 12.90 -15.43 -12.92
CA PRO A 199 14.03 -16.35 -12.82
C PRO A 199 15.18 -15.87 -11.92
N HIS A 200 15.13 -14.64 -11.43
CA HIS A 200 16.23 -13.97 -10.73
C HIS A 200 16.15 -14.07 -9.20
N THR A 201 15.92 -15.29 -8.71
CA THR A 201 15.90 -15.60 -7.27
C THR A 201 16.49 -16.98 -7.00
N SER A 202 16.63 -17.35 -5.73
CA SER A 202 17.12 -18.68 -5.35
C SER A 202 16.16 -19.77 -5.82
N LEU A 203 16.57 -20.53 -6.84
CA LEU A 203 15.80 -21.67 -7.35
C LEU A 203 15.63 -22.76 -6.29
N THR A 204 16.57 -22.90 -5.36
CA THR A 204 16.43 -23.84 -4.23
C THR A 204 15.33 -23.40 -3.27
N ALA A 205 15.17 -22.08 -3.05
CA ALA A 205 14.06 -21.56 -2.25
C ALA A 205 12.70 -21.76 -2.95
N LEU A 206 12.66 -21.73 -4.29
CA LEU A 206 11.43 -21.96 -5.06
C LEU A 206 11.06 -23.45 -5.18
N PHE A 207 12.04 -24.29 -5.53
CA PHE A 207 11.80 -25.65 -6.02
C PHE A 207 12.48 -26.75 -5.19
N GLY A 208 13.10 -26.40 -4.07
CA GLY A 208 13.68 -27.38 -3.15
C GLY A 208 12.63 -28.36 -2.62
N SER A 209 13.05 -29.60 -2.36
CA SER A 209 12.19 -30.68 -1.83
C SER A 209 11.56 -30.36 -0.48
N ASP A 210 12.21 -29.48 0.29
CA ASP A 210 11.83 -29.12 1.65
C ASP A 210 11.05 -27.79 1.67
N ASN A 211 10.61 -27.31 0.49
CA ASN A 211 9.85 -26.08 0.37
C ASN A 211 8.44 -26.23 0.98
N THR A 212 8.41 -26.12 2.30
CA THR A 212 7.23 -26.12 3.17
C THR A 212 6.85 -24.70 3.61
N THR A 213 7.59 -23.69 3.15
CA THR A 213 7.45 -22.28 3.52
C THR A 213 6.86 -21.48 2.37
N GLY A 214 5.96 -20.53 2.66
CA GLY A 214 5.59 -19.53 1.67
C GLY A 214 6.82 -18.76 1.20
N LEU A 215 7.03 -18.65 -0.11
CA LEU A 215 8.16 -17.93 -0.73
C LEU A 215 8.34 -16.51 -0.17
N TYR A 216 7.24 -15.89 0.24
CA TYR A 216 7.19 -14.50 0.68
C TYR A 216 7.01 -14.35 2.20
N ASP A 217 7.38 -15.36 2.99
CA ASP A 217 7.28 -15.34 4.46
C ASP A 217 7.86 -14.06 5.10
N ASP A 218 9.00 -13.59 4.59
CA ASP A 218 9.64 -12.37 5.07
C ASP A 218 8.75 -11.13 4.84
N ALA A 219 8.22 -10.97 3.63
CA ALA A 219 7.32 -9.88 3.30
C ALA A 219 6.02 -9.94 4.11
N GLU A 220 5.48 -11.13 4.35
CA GLU A 220 4.30 -11.34 5.19
C GLU A 220 4.54 -10.87 6.63
N ARG A 221 5.67 -11.22 7.22
CA ARG A 221 6.01 -10.85 8.61
C ARG A 221 6.24 -9.35 8.78
N VAL A 222 6.95 -8.71 7.84
CA VAL A 222 7.19 -7.25 7.86
C VAL A 222 5.89 -6.49 7.66
N LEU A 223 5.10 -6.84 6.63
CA LEU A 223 3.81 -6.19 6.39
C LEU A 223 2.81 -6.45 7.52
N GLY A 224 2.87 -7.61 8.17
CA GLY A 224 2.03 -7.90 9.33
C GLY A 224 2.38 -7.06 10.56
N ALA A 225 3.66 -6.87 10.86
CA ALA A 225 4.10 -5.96 11.91
C ALA A 225 3.62 -4.52 11.63
N PHE A 226 3.80 -4.06 10.39
CA PHE A 226 3.29 -2.77 9.93
C PHE A 226 1.77 -2.66 10.05
N LYS A 227 1.01 -3.64 9.56
CA LYS A 227 -0.46 -3.62 9.62
C LYS A 227 -0.96 -3.51 11.05
N ARG A 228 -0.46 -4.35 11.96
CA ARG A 228 -0.89 -4.30 13.38
C ARG A 228 -0.55 -2.96 14.01
N ARG A 229 0.62 -2.38 13.70
CA ARG A 229 0.99 -1.04 14.15
C ARG A 229 0.06 0.04 13.56
N CYS A 230 -0.26 -0.06 12.28
CA CYS A 230 -1.16 0.86 11.60
C CYS A 230 -2.59 0.77 12.12
N ASP A 231 -3.12 -0.43 12.34
CA ASP A 231 -4.46 -0.64 12.88
C ASP A 231 -4.56 -0.03 14.31
N ARG A 232 -3.51 -0.17 15.12
CA ARG A 232 -3.43 0.47 16.46
C ARG A 232 -3.41 1.99 16.40
N GLU A 233 -2.73 2.58 15.41
CA GLU A 233 -2.58 4.03 15.29
C GLU A 233 -3.75 4.71 14.57
N ARG A 234 -4.29 4.07 13.53
CA ARG A 234 -5.21 4.66 12.56
C ARG A 234 -6.60 4.03 12.59
N GLY A 235 -6.80 3.00 13.42
CA GLY A 235 -8.04 2.22 13.49
C GLY A 235 -7.99 0.99 12.59
N GLU A 236 -8.81 0.01 12.94
CA GLU A 236 -8.88 -1.27 12.22
C GLU A 236 -9.28 -1.08 10.76
N GLY A 237 -8.62 -1.83 9.87
CA GLY A 237 -8.98 -1.85 8.45
C GLY A 237 -8.47 -0.64 7.66
N ALA A 238 -7.59 0.17 8.24
CA ALA A 238 -6.92 1.26 7.52
C ALA A 238 -6.05 0.75 6.34
N VAL A 239 -5.55 -0.49 6.44
CA VAL A 239 -4.66 -1.12 5.45
C VAL A 239 -5.19 -2.48 5.03
N GLN A 240 -5.15 -2.75 3.72
CA GLN A 240 -5.52 -4.02 3.10
C GLN A 240 -4.28 -4.75 2.58
N LEU A 241 -4.15 -6.04 2.89
CA LEU A 241 -3.02 -6.86 2.47
C LEU A 241 -3.43 -7.93 1.45
N LEU A 242 -2.80 -7.93 0.28
CA LEU A 242 -2.99 -8.93 -0.76
C LEU A 242 -1.90 -10.00 -0.63
N ALA A 243 -2.23 -11.13 0.00
CA ALA A 243 -1.32 -12.26 0.14
C ALA A 243 -1.14 -13.00 -1.20
N ARG A 244 -0.02 -13.71 -1.35
CA ARG A 244 0.27 -14.51 -2.54
C ARG A 244 0.78 -15.89 -2.17
N ILE A 245 0.19 -16.92 -2.78
CA ILE A 245 0.63 -18.30 -2.65
C ILE A 245 1.24 -18.80 -3.97
N VAL A 246 2.42 -19.42 -3.84
CA VAL A 246 3.22 -19.95 -4.96
C VAL A 246 3.59 -21.40 -4.65
N PRO A 247 2.66 -22.36 -4.82
CA PRO A 247 2.93 -23.75 -4.47
C PRO A 247 4.03 -24.34 -5.37
N ASN A 248 4.93 -25.14 -4.80
CA ASN A 248 5.86 -25.96 -5.58
C ASN A 248 5.10 -27.16 -6.19
N ILE A 249 4.50 -26.96 -7.37
CA ILE A 249 3.70 -27.99 -8.05
C ILE A 249 4.54 -29.16 -8.59
N PHE A 250 5.86 -29.01 -8.61
CA PHE A 250 6.81 -30.01 -9.10
C PHE A 250 7.27 -30.96 -8.00
N GLN A 251 6.99 -30.66 -6.73
CA GLN A 251 7.34 -31.55 -5.63
C GLN A 251 6.54 -32.86 -5.70
N ASP A 252 7.22 -33.97 -5.40
CA ASP A 252 6.59 -35.27 -5.28
C ASP A 252 5.52 -35.24 -4.18
N GLY A 253 4.32 -35.73 -4.52
CA GLY A 253 3.22 -35.76 -3.56
C GLY A 253 2.59 -34.41 -3.25
N TYR A 254 2.73 -33.38 -4.11
CA TYR A 254 1.90 -32.17 -4.01
C TYR A 254 0.42 -32.53 -3.92
N LYS A 255 -0.27 -31.97 -2.91
CA LYS A 255 -1.73 -32.06 -2.78
C LYS A 255 -2.34 -30.72 -2.36
N PRO A 256 -3.58 -30.41 -2.78
CA PRO A 256 -4.28 -29.18 -2.40
C PRO A 256 -4.43 -28.96 -0.89
N GLU A 257 -4.43 -30.03 -0.08
CA GLU A 257 -4.56 -29.93 1.39
C GLU A 257 -3.36 -29.24 2.05
N LEU A 258 -2.23 -29.12 1.35
CA LEU A 258 -1.07 -28.36 1.84
C LEU A 258 -1.33 -26.84 1.90
N LEU A 259 -2.37 -26.34 1.25
CA LEU A 259 -2.64 -24.90 1.17
C LEU A 259 -3.24 -24.34 2.47
N GLU A 260 -4.05 -25.12 3.18
CA GLU A 260 -4.71 -24.63 4.39
C GLU A 260 -3.70 -24.31 5.51
N PRO A 261 -2.72 -25.18 5.84
CA PRO A 261 -1.65 -24.83 6.77
C PRO A 261 -0.82 -23.61 6.35
N LEU A 262 -0.61 -23.42 5.04
CA LEU A 262 0.10 -22.24 4.51
C LEU A 262 -0.73 -20.97 4.72
N VAL A 263 -2.05 -21.03 4.47
CA VAL A 263 -2.97 -19.92 4.72
C VAL A 263 -3.04 -19.58 6.21
N ASP A 264 -3.07 -20.57 7.10
CA ASP A 264 -3.05 -20.34 8.54
C ASP A 264 -1.72 -19.67 8.97
N LYS A 265 -0.58 -20.10 8.42
CA LYS A 265 0.70 -19.44 8.64
C LYS A 265 0.69 -17.98 8.15
N MET A 266 0.17 -17.72 6.95
CA MET A 266 0.03 -16.36 6.42
C MET A 266 -0.83 -15.48 7.33
N ARG A 267 -1.94 -16.02 7.87
CA ARG A 267 -2.80 -15.30 8.82
C ARG A 267 -2.05 -14.90 10.08
N VAL A 268 -1.27 -15.83 10.64
CA VAL A 268 -0.41 -15.55 11.80
C VAL A 268 0.61 -14.46 11.48
N ASN A 269 1.32 -14.56 10.36
CA ASN A 269 2.32 -13.58 9.96
C ASN A 269 1.71 -12.17 9.82
N LEU A 270 0.58 -12.07 9.09
CA LEU A 270 -0.04 -10.81 8.70
C LEU A 270 -0.89 -10.18 9.81
N TYR A 271 -1.67 -10.98 10.55
CA TYR A 271 -2.68 -10.48 11.50
C TYR A 271 -2.33 -10.79 12.97
N GLY A 272 -1.33 -11.64 13.22
CA GLY A 272 -0.92 -12.07 14.56
C GLY A 272 -1.56 -13.39 15.00
N GLU A 273 -0.93 -14.07 15.95
CA GLU A 273 -1.33 -15.42 16.43
C GLU A 273 -2.74 -15.46 17.04
N GLU A 274 -3.16 -14.37 17.68
CA GLU A 274 -4.46 -14.28 18.35
C GLU A 274 -5.61 -13.95 17.39
N SER A 275 -5.31 -13.58 16.15
CA SER A 275 -6.32 -13.14 15.19
C SER A 275 -7.02 -14.31 14.52
N ALA A 276 -8.35 -14.35 14.67
CA ALA A 276 -9.22 -15.24 13.91
C ALA A 276 -9.74 -14.58 12.61
N ALA A 277 -9.25 -13.40 12.22
CA ALA A 277 -9.68 -12.72 11.01
C ALA A 277 -9.30 -13.52 9.75
N PRO A 278 -10.13 -13.50 8.69
CA PRO A 278 -9.73 -14.03 7.40
C PRO A 278 -8.68 -13.13 6.73
N LEU A 279 -7.84 -13.70 5.87
CA LEU A 279 -7.01 -12.91 4.96
C LEU A 279 -7.89 -12.02 4.08
N ASP A 280 -7.50 -10.76 3.88
CA ASP A 280 -8.23 -9.83 3.02
C ASP A 280 -8.33 -10.35 1.58
N PHE A 281 -7.22 -10.85 1.04
CA PHE A 281 -7.18 -11.38 -0.31
C PHE A 281 -6.03 -12.37 -0.47
N LEU A 282 -6.26 -13.45 -1.23
CA LEU A 282 -5.24 -14.44 -1.55
C LEU A 282 -5.11 -14.65 -3.05
N GLN A 283 -3.91 -14.43 -3.56
CA GLN A 283 -3.59 -14.57 -4.99
C GLN A 283 -2.85 -15.88 -5.26
N LEU A 284 -3.31 -16.68 -6.21
CA LEU A 284 -2.65 -17.90 -6.65
C LEU A 284 -1.76 -17.63 -7.87
N PHE A 285 -0.46 -17.90 -7.74
CA PHE A 285 0.42 -18.11 -8.88
C PHE A 285 0.50 -19.61 -9.20
N TRP A 286 0.53 -19.97 -10.49
CA TRP A 286 0.66 -21.36 -10.93
C TRP A 286 1.75 -21.50 -11.98
N TRP A 287 2.75 -22.33 -11.71
CA TRP A 287 3.96 -22.43 -12.53
C TRP A 287 3.71 -22.88 -13.97
N ASP A 288 2.96 -23.97 -14.13
CA ASP A 288 2.68 -24.52 -15.45
C ASP A 288 1.36 -25.28 -15.46
N LEU A 289 0.40 -24.72 -16.19
CA LEU A 289 -0.93 -25.31 -16.42
C LEU A 289 -0.88 -26.61 -17.26
N ALA A 290 0.20 -26.86 -18.00
CA ALA A 290 0.38 -28.11 -18.75
C ALA A 290 0.91 -29.24 -17.86
N SER A 291 1.82 -28.93 -16.91
CA SER A 291 2.41 -29.93 -16.01
C SER A 291 1.42 -30.52 -15.00
N ARG A 292 0.48 -29.70 -14.48
CA ARG A 292 -0.44 -30.12 -13.42
C ARG A 292 -1.76 -29.36 -13.50
N ASP A 293 -2.86 -30.10 -13.35
CA ASP A 293 -4.20 -29.53 -13.24
C ASP A 293 -4.32 -28.65 -11.98
N VAL A 294 -4.74 -27.41 -12.20
CA VAL A 294 -4.89 -26.38 -11.17
C VAL A 294 -6.27 -26.42 -10.50
N LEU A 295 -7.25 -27.10 -11.11
CA LEU A 295 -8.64 -27.07 -10.64
C LEU A 295 -8.82 -27.62 -9.21
N PRO A 296 -8.19 -28.73 -8.79
CA PRO A 296 -8.27 -29.18 -7.40
C PRO A 296 -7.76 -28.14 -6.40
N THR A 297 -6.69 -27.42 -6.76
CA THR A 297 -6.13 -26.32 -5.95
C THR A 297 -7.08 -25.14 -5.88
N LEU A 298 -7.65 -24.69 -7.01
CA LEU A 298 -8.65 -23.62 -7.00
C LEU A 298 -9.88 -23.97 -6.17
N LYS A 299 -10.32 -25.24 -6.18
CA LYS A 299 -11.43 -25.71 -5.37
C LYS A 299 -11.10 -25.78 -3.88
N ALA A 300 -9.86 -26.12 -3.52
CA ALA A 300 -9.41 -26.01 -2.13
C ALA A 300 -9.43 -24.54 -1.67
N LEU A 301 -8.90 -23.62 -2.47
CA LEU A 301 -8.94 -22.18 -2.16
C LEU A 301 -10.36 -21.63 -2.06
N GLN A 302 -11.27 -22.08 -2.94
CA GLN A 302 -12.69 -21.72 -2.86
C GLN A 302 -13.30 -22.10 -1.51
N ARG A 303 -13.04 -23.31 -1.00
CA ARG A 303 -13.53 -23.75 0.31
C ARG A 303 -12.98 -22.90 1.45
N LEU A 304 -11.74 -22.41 1.34
CA LEU A 304 -11.15 -21.50 2.33
C LEU A 304 -11.76 -20.10 2.29
N ALA A 305 -12.42 -19.74 1.19
CA ALA A 305 -13.08 -18.45 0.99
C ALA A 305 -14.58 -18.44 1.33
N GLU A 306 -15.14 -19.58 1.71
CA GLU A 306 -16.56 -19.76 2.01
C GLU A 306 -16.76 -20.10 3.50
N ASP A 307 -17.79 -19.53 4.12
CA ASP A 307 -18.21 -19.94 5.46
C ASP A 307 -18.88 -21.32 5.35
N LYS A 308 -18.43 -22.30 6.14
CA LYS A 308 -19.11 -23.61 6.22
C LYS A 308 -20.34 -23.46 7.10
N LEU A 309 -21.49 -23.87 6.57
CA LEU A 309 -22.76 -23.80 7.27
C LEU A 309 -23.19 -25.19 7.72
N GLU A 310 -23.68 -25.28 8.95
CA GLU A 310 -24.41 -26.42 9.47
C GLU A 310 -25.86 -26.02 9.68
N VAL A 311 -26.78 -26.92 9.33
CA VAL A 311 -28.22 -26.72 9.50
C VAL A 311 -28.68 -27.59 10.65
N ASN A 312 -29.32 -26.99 11.64
CA ASN A 312 -30.00 -27.74 12.68
C ASN A 312 -31.21 -28.46 12.08
N GLU A 313 -31.21 -29.79 12.10
CA GLU A 313 -32.28 -30.60 11.48
C GLU A 313 -33.65 -30.43 12.16
N GLU A 314 -33.68 -30.03 13.44
CA GLU A 314 -34.92 -29.85 14.21
C GLU A 314 -35.52 -28.44 14.03
N THR A 315 -34.68 -27.39 13.99
CA THR A 315 -35.14 -26.00 13.88
C THR A 315 -35.10 -25.45 12.44
N GLY A 316 -34.34 -26.09 11.55
CA GLY A 316 -34.08 -25.61 10.19
C GLY A 316 -33.15 -24.40 10.12
N GLU A 317 -32.56 -23.99 11.24
CA GLU A 317 -31.68 -22.81 11.31
C GLU A 317 -30.27 -23.15 10.82
N ALA A 318 -29.70 -22.29 9.97
CA ALA A 318 -28.33 -22.40 9.51
C ALA A 318 -27.41 -21.57 10.41
N SER A 319 -26.33 -22.17 10.89
CA SER A 319 -25.25 -21.51 11.64
C SER A 319 -23.90 -21.77 10.98
N VAL A 320 -22.97 -20.82 11.08
CA VAL A 320 -21.59 -21.01 10.62
C VAL A 320 -20.88 -21.99 11.56
N SER A 321 -20.47 -23.14 11.04
CA SER A 321 -19.68 -24.13 11.79
C SER A 321 -18.18 -23.86 11.71
N GLU A 322 -17.70 -23.44 10.53
CA GLU A 322 -16.34 -22.98 10.35
C GLU A 322 -16.35 -21.68 9.53
N PRO A 323 -15.84 -20.55 10.07
CA PRO A 323 -15.76 -19.30 9.33
C PRO A 323 -14.71 -19.41 8.21
N ARG A 324 -14.91 -18.64 7.14
CA ARG A 324 -13.94 -18.52 6.05
C ARG A 324 -12.57 -18.06 6.59
N LYS A 325 -11.51 -18.51 5.93
CA LYS A 325 -10.11 -18.11 6.21
C LYS A 325 -9.60 -17.04 5.27
N VAL A 326 -10.28 -16.80 4.16
CA VAL A 326 -9.93 -15.82 3.12
C VAL A 326 -11.19 -15.07 2.69
N ARG A 327 -11.14 -13.76 2.48
CA ARG A 327 -12.31 -12.98 2.02
C ARG A 327 -12.52 -13.05 0.51
N GLY A 328 -11.45 -13.14 -0.28
CA GLY A 328 -11.56 -13.38 -1.72
C GLY A 328 -10.26 -13.82 -2.40
N LEU A 329 -10.41 -14.24 -3.65
CA LEU A 329 -9.38 -14.94 -4.41
C LEU A 329 -8.97 -14.18 -5.67
N GLY A 330 -7.68 -14.20 -5.96
CA GLY A 330 -7.10 -13.68 -7.19
C GLY A 330 -6.23 -14.69 -7.91
N LEU A 331 -5.97 -14.44 -9.19
CA LEU A 331 -5.07 -15.24 -10.02
C LEU A 331 -3.90 -14.37 -10.48
N VAL A 332 -2.68 -14.93 -10.50
CA VAL A 332 -1.47 -14.22 -10.95
C VAL A 332 -0.95 -14.87 -12.22
N ASP A 333 -0.81 -14.08 -13.28
CA ASP A 333 -0.23 -14.44 -14.57
C ASP A 333 -0.93 -15.62 -15.27
N PHE A 334 -2.22 -15.86 -14.95
CA PHE A 334 -3.02 -16.87 -15.66
C PHE A 334 -3.31 -16.39 -17.10
N PRO A 335 -3.07 -17.23 -18.12
CA PRO A 335 -3.51 -16.93 -19.47
C PRO A 335 -5.03 -16.87 -19.56
N ALA A 336 -5.57 -16.21 -20.58
CA ALA A 336 -7.01 -16.01 -20.79
C ALA A 336 -7.84 -17.30 -20.64
N ARG A 337 -7.35 -18.42 -21.21
CA ARG A 337 -7.99 -19.74 -21.09
C ARG A 337 -8.04 -20.27 -19.65
N GLY A 338 -7.00 -20.00 -18.85
CA GLY A 338 -6.92 -20.41 -17.46
C GLY A 338 -7.89 -19.62 -16.58
N VAL A 339 -7.96 -18.30 -16.79
CA VAL A 339 -8.95 -17.44 -16.12
C VAL A 339 -10.37 -17.89 -16.44
N LEU A 340 -10.66 -18.16 -17.71
CA LEU A 340 -11.98 -18.64 -18.15
C LEU A 340 -12.32 -20.00 -17.53
N ALA A 341 -11.36 -20.93 -17.48
CA ALA A 341 -11.57 -22.24 -16.87
C ALA A 341 -11.89 -22.14 -15.36
N ALA A 342 -11.21 -21.24 -14.64
CA ALA A 342 -11.50 -20.99 -13.22
C ALA A 342 -12.93 -20.45 -13.01
N ILE A 343 -13.35 -19.49 -13.85
CA ILE A 343 -14.72 -18.94 -13.82
C ILE A 343 -15.75 -20.02 -14.14
N GLN A 344 -15.52 -20.81 -15.20
CA GLN A 344 -16.43 -21.89 -15.63
C GLN A 344 -16.55 -22.98 -14.57
N ALA A 345 -15.50 -23.21 -13.80
CA ALA A 345 -15.53 -24.11 -12.66
C ALA A 345 -16.32 -23.53 -11.46
N GLY A 346 -16.77 -22.28 -11.50
CA GLY A 346 -17.52 -21.64 -10.41
C GLY A 346 -16.65 -21.18 -9.25
N VAL A 347 -15.37 -20.89 -9.50
CA VAL A 347 -14.46 -20.34 -8.48
C VAL A 347 -14.67 -18.83 -8.42
N PRO A 348 -14.92 -18.22 -7.24
CA PRO A 348 -15.22 -16.80 -7.11
C PRO A 348 -13.95 -15.94 -7.18
N VAL A 349 -13.33 -15.89 -8.37
CA VAL A 349 -12.19 -15.01 -8.65
C VAL A 349 -12.69 -13.57 -8.70
N ALA A 350 -12.06 -12.68 -7.94
CA ALA A 350 -12.42 -11.25 -7.91
C ALA A 350 -11.43 -10.37 -8.68
N ALA A 351 -10.16 -10.80 -8.77
CA ALA A 351 -9.13 -10.05 -9.50
C ALA A 351 -8.13 -10.97 -10.21
N VAL A 352 -7.50 -10.42 -11.25
CA VAL A 352 -6.38 -11.06 -11.95
C VAL A 352 -5.22 -10.08 -12.00
N GLN A 353 -4.03 -10.55 -11.59
CA GLN A 353 -2.79 -9.82 -11.74
C GLN A 353 -2.06 -10.28 -13.00
N LEU A 354 -1.65 -9.35 -13.86
CA LEU A 354 -1.05 -9.63 -15.17
C LEU A 354 0.05 -8.61 -15.53
N PRO A 355 1.05 -8.99 -16.34
CA PRO A 355 1.90 -8.01 -17.00
C PRO A 355 1.08 -7.24 -18.05
N PHE A 356 0.98 -5.92 -17.87
CA PHE A 356 0.29 -5.06 -18.82
C PHE A 356 0.72 -3.59 -18.65
N SER A 357 1.53 -3.07 -19.55
CA SER A 357 2.09 -1.72 -19.49
C SER A 357 2.18 -1.10 -20.88
N ILE A 358 2.69 0.14 -20.98
CA ILE A 358 2.95 0.74 -22.31
C ILE A 358 3.95 -0.10 -23.14
N ALA A 359 4.85 -0.84 -22.48
CA ALA A 359 5.89 -1.64 -23.10
C ALA A 359 5.53 -3.11 -23.27
N ASP A 360 4.70 -3.68 -22.41
CA ASP A 360 4.34 -5.10 -22.44
C ASP A 360 2.82 -5.30 -22.54
N ARG A 361 2.37 -5.93 -23.64
CA ARG A 361 0.95 -6.20 -23.93
C ARG A 361 0.60 -7.69 -23.89
N SER A 362 1.50 -8.54 -23.39
CA SER A 362 1.31 -9.99 -23.33
C SER A 362 0.04 -10.39 -22.56
N GLY A 363 -0.36 -9.63 -21.54
CA GLY A 363 -1.59 -9.84 -20.78
C GLY A 363 -2.90 -9.41 -21.46
N ALA A 364 -2.89 -8.89 -22.69
CA ALA A 364 -4.06 -8.26 -23.32
C ALA A 364 -5.28 -9.19 -23.46
N GLU A 365 -5.07 -10.46 -23.81
CA GLU A 365 -6.18 -11.43 -23.92
C GLU A 365 -6.81 -11.73 -22.56
N ALA A 366 -6.00 -11.90 -21.51
CA ALA A 366 -6.49 -12.15 -20.17
C ALA A 366 -7.19 -10.90 -19.59
N LEU A 367 -6.70 -9.70 -19.88
CA LEU A 367 -7.38 -8.44 -19.60
C LEU A 367 -8.77 -8.36 -20.28
N ALA A 368 -8.88 -8.77 -21.54
CA ALA A 368 -10.16 -8.78 -22.24
C ALA A 368 -11.17 -9.75 -21.58
N VAL A 369 -10.73 -10.93 -21.15
CA VAL A 369 -11.54 -11.87 -20.36
C VAL A 369 -11.94 -11.25 -19.02
N ALA A 370 -10.98 -10.71 -18.25
CA ALA A 370 -11.24 -10.10 -16.97
C ALA A 370 -12.31 -8.99 -17.06
N ARG A 371 -12.19 -8.08 -18.05
CA ARG A 371 -13.19 -7.03 -18.31
C ARG A 371 -14.56 -7.61 -18.63
N LYS A 372 -14.63 -8.63 -19.50
CA LYS A 372 -15.90 -9.26 -19.88
C LYS A 372 -16.66 -9.85 -18.68
N TYR A 373 -15.93 -10.35 -17.68
CA TYR A 373 -16.50 -10.97 -16.49
C TYR A 373 -16.51 -10.04 -15.26
N GLY A 374 -16.17 -8.76 -15.42
CA GLY A 374 -16.19 -7.78 -14.34
C GLY A 374 -15.12 -7.99 -13.26
N LEU A 375 -14.03 -8.69 -13.58
CA LEU A 375 -12.91 -8.90 -12.66
C LEU A 375 -12.04 -7.63 -12.59
N LYS A 376 -11.53 -7.31 -11.40
CA LYS A 376 -10.50 -6.26 -11.27
C LYS A 376 -9.19 -6.73 -11.91
N VAL A 377 -8.42 -5.81 -12.49
CA VAL A 377 -7.10 -6.15 -13.06
C VAL A 377 -6.01 -5.37 -12.37
N LEU A 378 -5.07 -6.11 -11.79
CA LEU A 378 -3.89 -5.65 -11.10
C LEU A 378 -2.70 -5.67 -12.08
N ALA A 379 -2.36 -4.52 -12.67
CA ALA A 379 -1.42 -4.45 -13.80
C ALA A 379 0.02 -4.19 -13.33
N ARG A 380 0.91 -5.17 -13.53
CA ARG A 380 2.34 -5.08 -13.19
C ARG A 380 3.17 -4.62 -14.40
N GLY A 381 4.36 -4.07 -14.13
CA GLY A 381 5.34 -3.71 -15.15
C GLY A 381 5.18 -2.30 -15.73
N GLY A 382 4.32 -1.46 -15.13
CA GLY A 382 4.03 -0.10 -15.58
C GLY A 382 5.27 0.77 -15.79
N LEU A 383 6.30 0.57 -14.96
CA LEU A 383 7.53 1.37 -14.93
C LEU A 383 8.76 0.68 -15.55
N MET A 384 8.57 -0.49 -16.17
CA MET A 384 9.66 -1.34 -16.68
C MET A 384 10.78 -1.56 -15.66
N GLY A 385 10.44 -1.98 -14.43
CA GLY A 385 11.43 -2.18 -13.38
C GLY A 385 12.11 -0.90 -12.85
N GLY A 386 11.58 0.29 -13.16
CA GLY A 386 12.20 1.60 -12.84
C GLY A 386 12.94 2.26 -14.01
N VAL A 387 13.04 1.57 -15.15
CA VAL A 387 13.70 2.10 -16.37
C VAL A 387 12.99 3.34 -16.91
N ILE A 388 11.67 3.44 -16.75
CA ILE A 388 10.90 4.64 -17.12
C ILE A 388 11.16 5.74 -16.08
N SER A 389 12.28 6.44 -16.23
CA SER A 389 12.69 7.57 -15.40
C SER A 389 13.67 8.47 -16.15
N GLU A 390 13.84 9.71 -15.68
CA GLU A 390 14.72 10.69 -16.33
C GLU A 390 16.18 10.24 -16.38
N LYS A 391 16.64 9.48 -15.36
CA LYS A 391 18.01 8.98 -15.25
C LYS A 391 18.46 8.22 -16.50
N PHE A 392 17.57 7.44 -17.08
CA PHE A 392 17.91 6.55 -18.18
C PHE A 392 17.76 7.19 -19.57
N VAL A 393 17.24 8.41 -19.67
CA VAL A 393 17.10 9.11 -20.96
C VAL A 393 18.47 9.50 -21.51
N GLY A 394 18.84 8.97 -22.68
CA GLY A 394 20.13 9.22 -23.31
C GLY A 394 21.32 8.54 -22.62
N ALA A 395 21.07 7.71 -21.61
CA ALA A 395 22.09 6.95 -20.90
C ALA A 395 22.44 5.65 -21.64
N GLU A 396 23.59 5.06 -21.27
CA GLU A 396 23.94 3.71 -21.66
C GLU A 396 23.00 2.68 -21.00
N CYS A 397 22.87 1.51 -21.62
CA CYS A 397 22.08 0.43 -21.05
C CYS A 397 22.67 0.02 -19.70
N PRO A 398 21.85 -0.18 -18.65
CA PRO A 398 22.31 -0.74 -17.39
C PRO A 398 23.03 -2.07 -17.62
N ASP A 399 23.94 -2.44 -16.70
CA ASP A 399 24.62 -3.72 -16.72
C ASP A 399 24.55 -4.38 -15.34
N THR A 400 24.61 -5.71 -15.31
CA THR A 400 24.47 -6.49 -14.07
C THR A 400 25.70 -6.45 -13.15
N THR A 401 26.77 -5.73 -13.51
CA THR A 401 27.98 -5.67 -12.68
C THR A 401 27.80 -4.81 -11.43
N ARG A 402 26.77 -3.94 -11.42
CA ARG A 402 26.45 -3.06 -10.29
C ARG A 402 24.95 -3.02 -10.06
N ALA A 403 24.56 -2.99 -8.80
CA ALA A 403 23.19 -2.66 -8.43
C ALA A 403 22.88 -1.20 -8.81
N ASP A 404 21.64 -0.94 -9.22
CA ASP A 404 21.14 0.39 -9.49
C ASP A 404 19.96 0.69 -8.58
N ALA A 405 20.10 1.68 -7.69
CA ALA A 405 19.07 2.02 -6.70
C ALA A 405 17.77 2.61 -7.29
N GLU A 406 17.73 2.93 -8.59
CA GLU A 406 16.48 3.28 -9.30
C GLU A 406 15.72 2.05 -9.77
N LEU A 407 16.43 0.94 -10.03
CA LEU A 407 15.85 -0.27 -10.58
C LEU A 407 15.37 -1.20 -9.48
N ASP A 408 14.28 -1.90 -9.75
CA ASP A 408 13.76 -2.93 -8.84
C ASP A 408 14.76 -4.09 -8.71
N ASP A 409 15.27 -4.54 -9.85
CA ASP A 409 16.34 -5.51 -10.03
C ASP A 409 16.92 -5.30 -11.44
N VAL A 410 18.24 -5.35 -11.57
CA VAL A 410 18.91 -5.01 -12.84
C VAL A 410 18.71 -6.11 -13.88
N ALA A 411 18.68 -7.38 -13.47
CA ALA A 411 18.48 -8.50 -14.37
C ALA A 411 17.02 -8.55 -14.87
N ASP A 412 16.04 -8.37 -13.98
CA ASP A 412 14.62 -8.21 -14.32
C ASP A 412 14.41 -7.06 -15.32
N ALA A 413 15.11 -5.93 -15.14
CA ALA A 413 15.02 -4.78 -16.03
C ALA A 413 15.63 -5.08 -17.41
N LEU A 414 16.74 -5.81 -17.47
CA LEU A 414 17.37 -6.22 -18.72
C LEU A 414 16.52 -7.19 -19.53
N ASP A 415 15.85 -8.13 -18.87
CA ASP A 415 14.88 -9.02 -19.54
C ASP A 415 13.74 -8.20 -20.16
N GLN A 416 13.17 -7.25 -19.42
CA GLN A 416 12.14 -6.35 -19.95
C GLN A 416 12.63 -5.48 -21.11
N ILE A 417 13.90 -5.01 -21.07
CA ILE A 417 14.53 -4.26 -22.17
C ILE A 417 14.65 -5.15 -23.40
N ASN A 418 15.07 -6.41 -23.23
CA ASN A 418 15.22 -7.37 -24.32
C ASN A 418 13.87 -7.75 -24.92
N ASP A 419 12.86 -8.04 -24.09
CA ASP A 419 11.51 -8.40 -24.50
C ASP A 419 10.83 -7.26 -25.28
N TYR A 420 11.08 -6.00 -24.92
CA TYR A 420 10.61 -4.83 -25.68
C TYR A 420 11.30 -4.67 -27.04
N GLY A 421 12.45 -5.33 -27.24
CA GLY A 421 13.22 -5.29 -28.49
C GLY A 421 14.49 -4.46 -28.43
N GLY A 422 15.07 -4.29 -27.24
CA GLY A 422 16.41 -3.78 -27.01
C GLY A 422 16.49 -2.28 -26.67
N TRP A 423 17.66 -1.88 -26.14
CA TRP A 423 17.87 -0.54 -25.57
C TRP A 423 17.58 0.63 -26.53
N GLY A 424 17.89 0.48 -27.82
CA GLY A 424 17.60 1.51 -28.81
C GLY A 424 16.11 1.84 -28.94
N LYS A 425 15.24 0.81 -28.88
CA LYS A 425 13.78 1.00 -28.85
C LYS A 425 13.33 1.59 -27.53
N VAL A 426 13.88 1.12 -26.41
CA VAL A 426 13.59 1.67 -25.08
C VAL A 426 13.92 3.16 -25.03
N GLN A 427 15.03 3.60 -25.60
CA GLN A 427 15.36 5.03 -25.70
C GLN A 427 14.32 5.83 -26.51
N GLY A 428 13.71 5.22 -27.53
CA GLY A 428 12.57 5.82 -28.26
C GLY A 428 11.33 5.96 -27.38
N LEU A 429 11.00 4.92 -26.62
CA LEU A 429 9.92 4.95 -25.62
C LEU A 429 10.17 6.05 -24.58
N LEU A 430 11.36 6.09 -23.99
CA LEU A 430 11.72 7.06 -22.95
C LEU A 430 11.61 8.51 -23.44
N ARG A 431 12.07 8.81 -24.67
CA ARG A 431 11.90 10.16 -25.25
C ARG A 431 10.45 10.52 -25.49
N THR A 432 9.63 9.57 -25.93
CA THR A 432 8.19 9.78 -26.15
C THR A 432 7.49 10.09 -24.83
N VAL A 433 7.72 9.26 -23.82
CA VAL A 433 7.18 9.44 -22.47
C VAL A 433 7.66 10.75 -21.85
N GLN A 434 8.95 11.09 -21.99
CA GLN A 434 9.50 12.36 -21.50
C GLN A 434 8.86 13.58 -22.17
N GLY A 435 8.61 13.52 -23.48
CA GLY A 435 7.93 14.58 -24.21
C GLY A 435 6.53 14.85 -23.67
N ILE A 436 5.76 13.79 -23.44
CA ILE A 436 4.41 13.86 -22.86
C ILE A 436 4.46 14.36 -21.41
N ALA A 437 5.40 13.84 -20.61
CA ALA A 437 5.59 14.25 -19.22
C ALA A 437 5.86 15.76 -19.11
N ARG A 438 6.75 16.30 -19.98
CA ARG A 438 7.05 17.73 -20.06
C ARG A 438 5.86 18.57 -20.53
N LYS A 439 5.09 18.08 -21.51
CA LYS A 439 3.87 18.74 -22.00
C LYS A 439 2.87 19.00 -20.87
N HIS A 440 2.74 18.05 -19.94
CA HIS A 440 1.77 18.09 -18.84
C HIS A 440 2.33 18.52 -17.49
N GLY A 441 3.65 18.72 -17.38
CA GLY A 441 4.32 19.10 -16.13
C GLY A 441 4.25 18.02 -15.04
N VAL A 442 4.33 16.74 -15.42
CA VAL A 442 4.27 15.58 -14.53
C VAL A 442 5.53 14.72 -14.64
N ALA A 443 5.73 13.77 -13.74
CA ALA A 443 6.82 12.80 -13.85
C ALA A 443 6.58 11.80 -15.00
N MET A 444 7.66 11.23 -15.54
CA MET A 444 7.58 10.18 -16.58
C MET A 444 6.79 8.95 -16.09
N GLN A 445 6.96 8.61 -14.81
CA GLN A 445 6.26 7.53 -14.14
C GLN A 445 4.75 7.78 -14.14
N ALA A 446 4.31 9.03 -13.91
CA ALA A 446 2.90 9.38 -13.92
C ALA A 446 2.25 9.17 -15.30
N VAL A 447 2.96 9.44 -16.40
CA VAL A 447 2.47 9.15 -17.76
C VAL A 447 2.21 7.65 -17.95
N ALA A 448 3.17 6.81 -17.56
CA ALA A 448 3.06 5.36 -17.74
C ALA A 448 1.97 4.73 -16.86
N LEU A 449 1.89 5.15 -15.59
CA LEU A 449 0.87 4.68 -14.65
C LEU A 449 -0.52 5.20 -15.03
N ARG A 450 -0.64 6.46 -15.47
CA ARG A 450 -1.91 7.02 -15.95
C ARG A 450 -2.43 6.23 -17.14
N TRP A 451 -1.55 5.89 -18.08
CA TRP A 451 -1.93 5.07 -19.22
C TRP A 451 -2.51 3.72 -18.78
N GLN A 452 -1.92 3.04 -17.79
CA GLN A 452 -2.49 1.79 -17.22
C GLN A 452 -3.87 2.02 -16.57
N ILE A 453 -4.05 3.12 -15.84
CA ILE A 453 -5.32 3.50 -15.22
C ILE A 453 -6.39 3.73 -16.30
N ASP A 454 -6.04 4.42 -17.39
CA ASP A 454 -6.95 4.68 -18.52
C ASP A 454 -7.32 3.39 -19.28
N GLN A 455 -6.56 2.30 -19.09
CA GLN A 455 -6.97 0.95 -19.51
C GLN A 455 -7.89 0.26 -18.51
N GLY A 456 -8.41 0.95 -17.49
CA GLY A 456 -9.27 0.36 -16.47
C GLY A 456 -8.57 -0.68 -15.60
N THR A 457 -7.26 -0.53 -15.41
CA THR A 457 -6.46 -1.39 -14.53
C THR A 457 -5.98 -0.64 -13.30
N PHE A 458 -5.56 -1.37 -12.28
CA PHE A 458 -4.96 -0.85 -11.05
C PHE A 458 -3.46 -1.13 -11.10
N PRO A 459 -2.61 -0.11 -11.26
CA PRO A 459 -1.17 -0.31 -11.34
C PRO A 459 -0.59 -0.90 -10.05
N LEU A 460 0.25 -1.93 -10.20
CA LEU A 460 1.12 -2.43 -9.12
C LEU A 460 2.48 -1.74 -9.24
N VAL A 461 2.86 -1.05 -8.17
CA VAL A 461 4.06 -0.24 -8.11
C VAL A 461 4.96 -0.78 -7.00
N PRO A 462 6.18 -1.27 -7.32
CA PRO A 462 7.12 -1.71 -6.31
C PRO A 462 7.55 -0.56 -5.40
N MET A 463 7.52 -0.81 -4.09
CA MET A 463 7.94 0.17 -3.11
C MET A 463 9.43 0.45 -3.20
N ARG A 464 9.83 1.67 -2.82
CA ARG A 464 11.22 2.07 -2.61
C ARG A 464 11.42 2.44 -1.15
N TRP A 465 12.66 2.28 -0.68
CA TRP A 465 12.99 2.38 0.74
C TRP A 465 14.11 3.39 0.99
N GLY A 466 14.19 3.89 2.22
CA GLY A 466 15.24 4.81 2.65
C GLY A 466 15.32 6.04 1.76
N ARG A 467 16.53 6.39 1.31
CA ARG A 467 16.78 7.56 0.44
C ARG A 467 16.11 7.48 -0.94
N SER A 468 15.66 6.30 -1.34
CA SER A 468 14.96 6.08 -2.61
C SER A 468 13.44 6.13 -2.46
N ALA A 469 12.88 6.33 -1.25
CA ALA A 469 11.44 6.45 -1.08
C ALA A 469 10.85 7.48 -2.05
N TRP A 470 9.66 7.17 -2.60
CA TRP A 470 8.93 7.94 -3.61
C TRP A 470 9.57 8.03 -5.01
N ARG A 471 10.76 7.47 -5.25
CA ARG A 471 11.35 7.43 -6.59
C ARG A 471 10.55 6.61 -7.59
N GLN A 472 9.74 5.66 -7.10
CA GLN A 472 8.77 4.95 -7.94
C GLN A 472 7.73 5.89 -8.59
N PHE A 473 7.60 7.12 -8.11
CA PHE A 473 6.75 8.16 -8.70
C PHE A 473 7.55 9.33 -9.30
N GLY A 474 8.86 9.18 -9.45
CA GLY A 474 9.75 10.23 -9.96
C GLY A 474 9.95 11.40 -8.99
N LYS A 475 9.62 11.21 -7.71
CA LYS A 475 9.82 12.19 -6.65
C LYS A 475 11.00 11.79 -5.77
N PHE A 476 11.56 12.76 -5.06
CA PHE A 476 12.62 12.52 -4.08
C PHE A 476 12.03 12.63 -2.68
N TYR A 477 12.47 11.75 -1.78
CA TYR A 477 12.15 11.87 -0.38
C TYR A 477 12.84 13.12 0.21
N ALA A 478 12.07 14.18 0.45
CA ALA A 478 12.49 15.35 1.21
C ALA A 478 12.24 15.20 2.73
N GLY A 479 11.72 14.05 3.17
CA GLY A 479 11.46 13.75 4.57
C GLY A 479 12.77 13.56 5.34
N GLY A 480 13.11 14.50 6.21
CA GLY A 480 14.25 14.40 7.10
C GLY A 480 14.13 13.26 8.10
N THR A 481 14.56 12.06 7.73
CA THR A 481 14.89 10.96 8.67
C THR A 481 16.10 10.13 8.26
N THR A 482 16.93 10.56 7.30
CA THR A 482 18.31 10.06 7.30
C THR A 482 19.02 10.60 8.52
N LEU A 483 19.13 9.78 9.58
CA LEU A 483 20.23 9.88 10.54
C LEU A 483 21.53 9.94 9.73
N GLY A 484 22.04 11.13 9.53
CA GLY A 484 23.15 11.39 8.60
C GLY A 484 22.97 12.73 7.91
N GLN A 485 23.54 13.76 8.53
CA GLN A 485 23.63 15.13 8.03
C GLN A 485 24.07 15.17 6.56
N ASP A 486 23.25 15.77 5.70
CA ASP A 486 23.70 16.30 4.41
C ASP A 486 23.47 17.81 4.46
N LYS A 487 24.52 18.56 4.82
CA LYS A 487 24.48 20.03 4.97
C LYS A 487 24.44 20.78 3.64
N ASP A 488 24.59 20.08 2.51
CA ASP A 488 24.91 20.70 1.22
C ASP A 488 23.78 20.75 0.20
N ARG A 489 22.52 20.47 0.58
CA ARG A 489 21.37 20.68 -0.30
C ARG A 489 20.25 21.43 0.41
N ASN A 490 20.40 22.75 0.38
CA ASN A 490 19.39 23.71 0.76
C ASN A 490 18.25 23.68 -0.30
N VAL A 491 17.43 22.62 -0.28
CA VAL A 491 16.23 22.50 -1.11
C VAL A 491 15.04 22.60 -0.19
N LEU A 492 14.55 23.84 -0.08
CA LEU A 492 13.28 24.26 0.53
C LEU A 492 13.15 24.03 2.04
N GLY A 493 12.61 25.04 2.71
CA GLY A 493 12.60 25.17 4.15
C GLY A 493 11.95 23.99 4.88
N HIS A 494 12.27 23.92 6.17
CA HIS A 494 11.75 23.00 7.19
C HIS A 494 10.23 23.06 7.42
N ASP A 495 9.47 23.68 6.52
CA ASP A 495 8.04 23.93 6.60
C ASP A 495 7.29 23.10 5.55
N SER A 496 6.48 22.16 6.02
CA SER A 496 5.26 21.71 5.31
C SER A 496 5.41 21.14 3.89
N VAL A 497 6.35 20.24 3.61
CA VAL A 497 6.11 19.31 2.49
C VAL A 497 5.01 18.36 2.95
N LEU A 498 3.76 18.80 2.77
CA LEU A 498 2.58 17.94 2.79
C LEU A 498 2.89 16.76 1.84
N HIS A 499 2.41 15.56 2.17
CA HIS A 499 2.48 14.40 1.26
C HIS A 499 1.92 14.69 -0.15
N MET A 500 1.24 15.84 -0.33
CA MET A 500 0.70 16.41 -1.56
C MET A 500 1.67 16.50 -2.75
N ASP A 501 2.99 16.54 -2.55
CA ASP A 501 3.97 16.57 -3.65
C ASP A 501 4.64 15.21 -3.93
N ALA A 502 4.32 14.18 -3.14
CA ALA A 502 5.00 12.89 -3.19
C ALA A 502 4.53 11.98 -4.35
N VAL A 503 3.34 12.27 -4.91
CA VAL A 503 2.78 11.65 -6.12
C VAL A 503 2.07 12.72 -6.94
N ASP A 504 2.17 12.67 -8.27
CA ASP A 504 1.46 13.62 -9.14
C ASP A 504 -0.06 13.41 -9.02
N ARG A 505 -0.77 14.42 -8.48
CA ARG A 505 -2.23 14.40 -8.27
C ARG A 505 -3.05 13.99 -9.49
N GLN A 506 -2.55 14.26 -10.69
CA GLN A 506 -3.18 13.97 -11.97
C GLN A 506 -3.40 12.45 -12.16
N LEU A 507 -2.70 11.60 -11.41
CA LEU A 507 -2.93 10.15 -11.38
C LEU A 507 -4.27 9.77 -10.75
N PHE A 508 -4.79 10.58 -9.84
CA PHE A 508 -5.98 10.24 -9.04
C PHE A 508 -7.27 10.88 -9.56
N GLN A 509 -7.15 11.83 -10.50
CA GLN A 509 -8.30 12.50 -11.11
C GLN A 509 -9.09 11.53 -12.01
N VAL A 510 -10.41 11.70 -12.03
CA VAL A 510 -11.29 10.88 -12.89
C VAL A 510 -10.89 11.04 -14.36
N ASP A 511 -10.81 12.29 -14.82
CA ASP A 511 -10.41 12.60 -16.19
C ASP A 511 -8.90 12.41 -16.39
N SER A 512 -8.54 11.89 -17.56
CA SER A 512 -7.14 11.75 -17.94
C SER A 512 -6.56 13.07 -18.37
N PHE A 513 -5.33 13.32 -17.93
CA PHE A 513 -4.53 14.41 -18.47
C PHE A 513 -3.93 14.06 -19.85
N LEU A 514 -3.92 12.77 -20.23
CA LEU A 514 -3.45 12.33 -21.54
C LEU A 514 -4.50 12.66 -22.60
N ASP A 515 -4.15 13.47 -23.58
CA ASP A 515 -5.05 13.77 -24.69
C ASP A 515 -5.00 12.68 -25.78
N MET A 516 -5.80 12.85 -26.84
CA MET A 516 -5.89 11.87 -27.93
C MET A 516 -4.56 11.67 -28.65
N GLU A 517 -3.74 12.72 -28.80
CA GLU A 517 -2.44 12.62 -29.47
C GLU A 517 -1.44 11.85 -28.60
N ASP A 518 -1.45 12.13 -27.29
CA ASP A 518 -0.62 11.41 -26.31
C ASP A 518 -0.99 9.92 -26.29
N MET A 519 -2.29 9.61 -26.22
CA MET A 519 -2.77 8.23 -26.23
C MET A 519 -2.44 7.50 -27.53
N HIS A 520 -2.55 8.16 -28.68
CA HIS A 520 -2.13 7.60 -29.95
C HIS A 520 -0.62 7.30 -29.97
N ALA A 521 0.20 8.24 -29.51
CA ALA A 521 1.64 8.06 -29.43
C ALA A 521 2.02 6.90 -28.50
N LEU A 522 1.42 6.82 -27.31
CA LEU A 522 1.69 5.75 -26.34
C LEU A 522 1.23 4.36 -26.83
N ASN A 523 0.08 4.28 -27.51
CA ASN A 523 -0.41 3.02 -28.05
C ASN A 523 0.43 2.53 -29.24
N ALA A 524 1.09 3.43 -29.97
CA ALA A 524 2.00 3.08 -31.06
C ALA A 524 3.35 2.51 -30.58
N LEU A 525 3.69 2.62 -29.29
CA LEU A 525 4.95 2.10 -28.73
C LEU A 525 4.98 0.58 -28.64
N ALA A 526 3.82 -0.08 -28.50
CA ALA A 526 3.73 -1.53 -28.36
C ALA A 526 3.69 -2.28 -29.71
N ALA A 527 3.85 -1.57 -30.83
CA ALA A 527 3.68 -2.10 -32.19
C ALA A 527 4.97 -2.62 -32.84
#